data_AF-A0A397KX24-F1
#
_entry.id   AF-A0A397KX24-F1
#
_cell.length_a   1.000
_cell.length_b   1.000
_cell.length_c   1.000
_cell.angle_alpha   90.00
_cell.angle_beta   90.00
_cell.angle_gamma   90.00
#
_symmetry.space_group_name_H-M   'P 1'
#
loop_
_entity.id
_entity.type
_entity.pdbx_description
1 polymer ?
#
loop_
_entity_poly.entity_id
_entity_poly.type
_entity_poly.pdbx_seq_one_letter_code
_entity_poly.pdbx_strand_id
1 'polypeptide(L)'
;MKRAVVSETTEIVVGDSVEDVVDRLSGVDFLVVDSKRGEYVKALGLANTSKMGAVLVCKNATQKSIPGFKWHRVLRRGTRVVRSVFLPVGRGLDIAHVGASGGGGDLKKVHSRWIKHVDPRSGEEHLFKRK
;
A
#
# COMPACT_ATOMS: atom_id res chain seq x y z
N MET A 1 -17.01 -6.30 29.01
CA MET A 1 -16.74 -6.52 27.57
C MET A 1 -17.52 -5.49 26.79
N LYS A 2 -16.86 -4.59 26.05
CA LYS A 2 -17.57 -3.57 25.27
C LYS A 2 -18.17 -4.24 24.02
N ARG A 3 -19.48 -4.15 23.85
CA ARG A 3 -20.19 -4.70 22.69
C ARG A 3 -19.79 -3.88 21.46
N ALA A 4 -19.29 -4.53 20.41
CA ALA A 4 -18.97 -3.86 19.17
C ALA A 4 -20.25 -3.26 18.59
N VAL A 5 -20.22 -1.97 18.28
CA VAL A 5 -21.28 -1.31 17.52
C VAL A 5 -21.08 -1.74 16.08
N VAL A 6 -21.89 -2.70 15.62
CA VAL A 6 -21.99 -3.01 14.20
C VAL A 6 -22.82 -1.89 13.59
N SER A 7 -22.18 -1.01 12.83
CA SER A 7 -22.87 -0.01 12.01
C SER A 7 -23.66 -0.74 10.93
N GLU A 8 -24.87 -0.26 10.59
CA GLU A 8 -25.72 -0.80 9.51
C GLU A 8 -25.03 -0.84 8.13
N THR A 9 -23.85 -0.23 8.01
CA THR A 9 -23.04 -0.13 6.80
C THR A 9 -21.97 -1.22 6.67
N THR A 10 -21.97 -2.25 7.53
CA THR A 10 -20.94 -3.30 7.52
C THR A 10 -21.39 -4.48 6.66
N GLU A 11 -20.75 -4.65 5.50
CA GLU A 11 -20.96 -5.82 4.64
C GLU A 11 -19.94 -6.92 4.96
N ILE A 12 -20.43 -8.16 5.10
CA ILE A 12 -19.59 -9.35 5.26
C ILE A 12 -19.69 -10.18 3.99
N VAL A 13 -18.56 -10.29 3.29
CA VAL A 13 -18.45 -11.11 2.07
C VAL A 13 -17.68 -12.39 2.42
N VAL A 14 -18.29 -13.54 2.14
CA VAL A 14 -17.67 -14.86 2.27
C VAL A 14 -17.48 -15.44 0.88
N GLY A 15 -16.30 -16.00 0.62
CA GLY A 15 -15.94 -16.66 -0.64
C GLY A 15 -14.94 -17.78 -0.40
N ASP A 16 -14.84 -18.67 -1.38
CA ASP A 16 -13.97 -19.86 -1.31
C ASP A 16 -12.49 -19.51 -1.54
N SER A 17 -12.23 -18.41 -2.26
CA SER A 17 -10.91 -17.89 -2.55
C SER A 17 -10.77 -16.40 -2.27
N VAL A 18 -9.52 -15.90 -2.21
CA VAL A 18 -9.23 -14.47 -2.04
C VAL A 18 -9.70 -13.69 -3.25
N GLU A 19 -9.55 -14.28 -4.43
CA GLU A 19 -9.99 -13.78 -5.71
C GLU A 19 -11.49 -13.46 -5.68
N ASP A 20 -12.33 -14.41 -5.25
CA ASP A 20 -13.80 -14.25 -5.21
C ASP A 20 -14.25 -13.11 -4.30
N VAL A 21 -13.54 -12.90 -3.20
CA VAL A 21 -13.86 -11.86 -2.23
C VAL A 21 -13.37 -10.49 -2.71
N VAL A 22 -12.14 -10.41 -3.21
CA VAL A 22 -11.51 -9.14 -3.59
C VAL A 22 -12.11 -8.57 -4.88
N ASP A 23 -12.50 -9.41 -5.84
CA ASP A 23 -13.12 -8.94 -7.10
C ASP A 23 -14.48 -8.26 -6.89
N ARG A 24 -15.17 -8.56 -5.78
CA ARG A 24 -16.42 -7.89 -5.39
C ARG A 24 -16.18 -6.51 -4.79
N LEU A 25 -14.96 -6.21 -4.37
CA LEU A 25 -14.58 -4.92 -3.82
C LEU A 25 -14.16 -3.98 -4.95
N SER A 26 -14.81 -2.82 -5.06
CA SER A 26 -14.48 -1.80 -6.05
C SER A 26 -14.35 -0.43 -5.42
N GLY A 27 -13.50 0.42 -6.01
CA GLY A 27 -13.33 1.78 -5.53
C GLY A 27 -12.72 1.86 -4.13
N VAL A 28 -11.85 0.92 -3.76
CA VAL A 28 -11.30 0.85 -2.40
C VAL A 28 -10.37 2.04 -2.13
N ASP A 29 -10.69 2.87 -1.14
CA ASP A 29 -9.83 3.97 -0.67
C ASP A 29 -8.85 3.52 0.44
N PHE A 30 -9.21 2.49 1.21
CA PHE A 30 -8.40 1.95 2.29
C PHE A 30 -8.55 0.43 2.40
N LEU A 31 -7.46 -0.32 2.31
CA LEU A 31 -7.46 -1.78 2.41
C LEU A 31 -6.50 -2.25 3.48
N VAL A 32 -6.97 -3.11 4.39
CA VAL A 32 -6.13 -3.84 5.35
C VAL A 32 -6.17 -5.32 5.04
N VAL A 33 -5.00 -5.91 4.80
CA VAL A 33 -4.85 -7.34 4.57
C VAL A 33 -4.17 -7.98 5.77
N ASP A 34 -4.92 -8.84 6.47
CA ASP A 34 -4.39 -9.68 7.56
C ASP A 34 -4.60 -11.17 7.26
N SER A 35 -3.96 -11.65 6.19
CA SER A 35 -4.07 -13.04 5.72
C SER A 35 -2.72 -13.77 5.73
N LYS A 36 -2.70 -15.03 5.31
CA LYS A 36 -1.45 -15.79 5.15
C LYS A 36 -0.55 -15.16 4.06
N ARG A 37 0.75 -15.48 4.09
CA ARG A 37 1.76 -14.88 3.19
C ARG A 37 1.40 -14.98 1.69
N GLY A 38 0.88 -16.12 1.24
CA GLY A 38 0.54 -16.33 -0.18
C GLY A 38 -0.73 -15.60 -0.62
N GLU A 39 -1.73 -15.55 0.26
CA GLU A 39 -3.02 -14.86 0.04
C GLU A 39 -2.84 -13.34 0.02
N TYR A 40 -1.88 -12.83 0.78
CA TYR A 40 -1.58 -11.41 0.87
C TYR A 40 -1.17 -10.79 -0.47
N VAL A 41 -0.25 -11.44 -1.19
CA VAL A 41 0.22 -10.94 -2.51
C VAL A 41 -0.92 -10.94 -3.52
N LYS A 42 -1.76 -11.98 -3.48
CA LYS A 42 -2.95 -12.09 -4.33
C LYS A 42 -3.96 -10.98 -4.05
N ALA A 43 -4.31 -10.76 -2.78
CA ALA A 43 -5.26 -9.73 -2.38
C ALA A 43 -4.82 -8.34 -2.85
N LEU A 44 -3.56 -7.98 -2.62
CA LEU A 44 -3.03 -6.69 -3.08
C LEU A 44 -2.95 -6.57 -4.61
N GLY A 45 -2.62 -7.69 -5.28
CA GLY A 45 -2.54 -7.73 -6.74
C GLY A 45 -3.89 -7.68 -7.43
N LEU A 46 -4.99 -7.97 -6.74
CA LEU A 46 -6.35 -7.95 -7.29
C LEU A 46 -7.14 -6.71 -6.87
N ALA A 47 -6.75 -6.06 -5.76
CA ALA A 47 -7.42 -4.90 -5.21
C ALA A 47 -7.74 -3.83 -6.28
N ASN A 48 -9.04 -3.56 -6.46
CA ASN A 48 -9.53 -2.51 -7.33
C ASN A 48 -9.65 -1.19 -6.55
N THR A 49 -8.55 -0.45 -6.51
CA THR A 49 -8.45 0.80 -5.75
C THR A 49 -9.23 1.93 -6.41
N SER A 50 -9.66 2.88 -5.60
CA SER A 50 -10.30 4.12 -6.05
C SER A 50 -9.44 4.87 -7.07
N LYS A 51 -10.12 5.56 -8.00
CA LYS A 51 -9.45 6.42 -9.00
C LYS A 51 -8.71 7.59 -8.36
N MET A 52 -9.08 7.97 -7.14
CA MET A 52 -8.45 9.06 -6.39
C MET A 52 -7.16 8.64 -5.69
N GLY A 53 -6.83 7.35 -5.71
CA GLY A 53 -5.74 6.76 -4.93
C GLY A 53 -6.28 5.96 -3.75
N ALA A 54 -5.39 5.30 -3.02
CA ALA A 54 -5.78 4.48 -1.88
C ALA A 54 -4.61 4.27 -0.91
N VAL A 55 -4.92 3.79 0.29
CA VAL A 55 -3.92 3.31 1.25
C VAL A 55 -4.09 1.81 1.45
N LEU A 56 -3.01 1.07 1.21
CA LEU A 56 -2.96 -0.37 1.32
C LEU A 56 -2.07 -0.73 2.50
N VAL A 57 -2.54 -1.66 3.33
CA VAL A 57 -1.92 -1.98 4.61
C VAL A 57 -1.78 -3.49 4.77
N CYS A 58 -0.60 -3.90 5.23
CA CYS A 58 -0.24 -5.30 5.46
C CYS A 58 0.02 -5.48 6.94
N LYS A 59 -0.91 -6.16 7.61
CA LYS A 59 -0.78 -6.44 9.03
C LYS A 59 0.11 -7.67 9.24
N ASN A 60 0.88 -7.64 10.32
CA ASN A 60 1.81 -8.70 10.72
C ASN A 60 2.97 -8.88 9.72
N ALA A 61 3.49 -7.77 9.20
CA ALA A 61 4.50 -7.77 8.14
C ALA A 61 5.84 -8.39 8.58
N THR A 62 6.23 -8.34 9.86
CA THR A 62 7.49 -8.95 10.32
C THR A 62 7.48 -10.47 10.22
N GLN A 63 6.35 -11.09 10.55
CA GLN A 63 6.15 -12.54 10.43
C GLN A 63 6.01 -13.00 8.97
N LYS A 64 5.65 -12.07 8.10
CA LYS A 64 5.36 -12.31 6.69
C LYS A 64 6.45 -11.75 5.79
N SER A 65 7.66 -11.53 6.30
CA SER A 65 8.83 -11.08 5.53
C SER A 65 8.98 -11.92 4.26
N ILE A 66 8.58 -11.35 3.12
CA ILE A 66 8.81 -11.93 1.80
C ILE A 66 10.13 -11.34 1.32
N PRO A 67 11.17 -12.18 1.10
CA PRO A 67 12.42 -11.72 0.52
C PRO A 67 12.15 -10.96 -0.79
N GLY A 68 12.64 -9.72 -0.88
CA GLY A 68 12.45 -8.89 -2.06
C GLY A 68 11.03 -8.34 -2.27
N PHE A 69 10.18 -8.33 -1.23
CA PHE A 69 8.89 -7.64 -1.28
C PHE A 69 9.08 -6.18 -1.68
N LYS A 70 8.35 -5.78 -2.71
CA LYS A 70 8.33 -4.41 -3.22
C LYS A 70 6.91 -4.14 -3.67
N TRP A 71 6.29 -3.11 -3.10
CA TRP A 71 4.93 -2.68 -3.43
C TRP A 71 4.68 -2.58 -4.94
N HIS A 72 5.61 -2.00 -5.70
CA HIS A 72 5.48 -1.87 -7.16
C HIS A 72 5.47 -3.19 -7.94
N ARG A 73 5.91 -4.31 -7.35
CA ARG A 73 5.89 -5.64 -7.99
C ARG A 73 4.61 -6.41 -7.71
N VAL A 74 3.95 -6.09 -6.60
CA VAL A 74 2.77 -6.83 -6.12
C VAL A 74 1.48 -6.20 -6.59
N LEU A 75 1.44 -4.87 -6.73
CA LEU A 75 0.25 -4.15 -7.15
C LEU A 75 -0.03 -4.31 -8.64
N ARG A 76 -1.30 -4.14 -9.03
CA ARG A 76 -1.74 -4.16 -10.44
C ARG A 76 -0.86 -3.25 -11.29
N ARG A 77 -0.53 -3.71 -12.51
CA ARG A 77 0.25 -2.93 -13.48
C ARG A 77 -0.39 -1.56 -13.70
N GLY A 78 0.44 -0.51 -13.64
CA GLY A 78 -0.01 0.88 -13.75
C GLY A 78 -0.35 1.55 -12.41
N THR A 79 -0.39 0.80 -11.30
CA THR A 79 -0.56 1.39 -9.97
C THR A 79 0.70 2.10 -9.54
N ARG A 80 0.61 3.41 -9.32
CA ARG A 80 1.73 4.23 -8.85
C ARG A 80 1.78 4.21 -7.33
N VAL A 81 2.85 3.64 -6.77
CA VAL A 81 3.17 3.82 -5.34
C VAL A 81 3.75 5.22 -5.15
N VAL A 82 3.10 6.04 -4.33
CA VAL A 82 3.54 7.41 -4.01
C VAL A 82 4.57 7.37 -2.90
N ARG A 83 4.27 6.65 -1.83
CA ARG A 83 5.15 6.44 -0.68
C ARG A 83 4.78 5.14 0.01
N SER A 84 5.77 4.51 0.64
CA SER A 84 5.56 3.37 1.53
C SER A 84 6.31 3.58 2.84
N VAL A 85 5.82 2.96 3.91
CA VAL A 85 6.46 3.00 5.22
C VAL A 85 6.20 1.68 5.94
N PHE A 86 7.24 1.18 6.60
CA PHE A 86 7.10 0.11 7.58
C PHE A 86 7.06 0.73 8.98
N LEU A 87 6.06 0.35 9.78
CA LEU A 87 5.90 0.80 11.15
C LEU A 87 6.05 -0.39 12.11
N PRO A 88 6.82 -0.25 13.21
CA PRO A 88 7.01 -1.30 14.21
C PRO A 88 5.82 -1.39 15.19
N VAL A 89 4.59 -1.36 14.67
CA VAL A 89 3.36 -1.47 15.47
C VAL A 89 2.94 -2.93 15.54
N GLY A 90 2.80 -3.47 16.75
CA GLY A 90 2.45 -4.88 16.96
C GLY A 90 3.49 -5.81 16.31
N ARG A 91 3.06 -6.67 15.38
CA ARG A 91 3.95 -7.55 14.59
C ARG A 91 4.35 -6.92 13.25
N GLY A 92 4.44 -5.60 13.22
CA GLY A 92 4.77 -4.81 12.04
C GLY A 92 3.58 -4.53 11.13
N LEU A 93 3.62 -3.34 10.53
CA LEU A 93 2.63 -2.84 9.61
C LEU A 93 3.37 -2.25 8.40
N ASP A 94 3.21 -2.86 7.23
CA ASP A 94 3.71 -2.28 5.98
C ASP A 94 2.56 -1.51 5.34
N ILE A 95 2.80 -0.27 4.92
CA ILE A 95 1.77 0.64 4.39
C ILE A 95 2.27 1.22 3.08
N ALA A 96 1.43 1.21 2.05
CA ALA A 96 1.65 1.97 0.83
C ALA A 96 0.48 2.90 0.54
N HIS A 97 0.81 4.15 0.25
CA HIS A 97 -0.09 5.08 -0.41
C HIS A 97 0.09 4.93 -1.92
N VAL A 98 -1.00 4.59 -2.62
CA VAL A 98 -1.08 4.54 -4.08
C VAL A 98 -1.80 5.77 -4.61
N GLY A 99 -1.26 6.35 -5.68
CA GLY A 99 -1.78 7.59 -6.26
C GLY A 99 -2.96 7.36 -7.19
N ALA A 100 -3.65 8.45 -7.53
CA ALA A 100 -4.77 8.45 -8.47
C ALA A 100 -4.43 7.79 -9.82
N SER A 101 -5.39 7.02 -10.34
CA SER A 101 -5.29 6.37 -11.65
C SER A 101 -5.50 7.39 -12.77
N GLY A 102 -4.71 7.33 -13.84
CA GLY A 102 -4.80 8.26 -14.98
C GLY A 102 -3.91 9.50 -14.91
N GLY A 103 -3.26 9.79 -13.76
CA GLY A 103 -2.24 10.85 -13.66
C GLY A 103 -0.85 10.44 -14.19
N GLY A 104 -0.73 9.19 -14.67
CA GLY A 104 0.48 8.61 -15.21
C GLY A 104 0.53 8.67 -16.74
N GLY A 105 0.23 9.83 -17.33
CA GLY A 105 0.86 10.14 -18.61
C GLY A 105 2.36 10.10 -18.40
N ASP A 106 3.11 9.67 -19.41
CA ASP A 106 4.58 9.64 -19.46
C ASP A 106 5.22 10.90 -18.85
N LEU A 107 5.37 10.94 -17.53
CA LEU A 107 6.41 11.69 -16.88
C LEU A 107 7.67 10.88 -17.17
N LYS A 108 8.12 10.95 -18.45
CA LYS A 108 9.51 10.73 -18.85
C LYS A 108 10.32 11.21 -17.68
N LYS A 109 10.95 10.30 -16.91
CA LYS A 109 11.60 10.57 -15.61
C LYS A 109 12.12 12.00 -15.61
N VAL A 110 11.30 12.94 -15.12
CA VAL A 110 11.77 14.32 -14.99
C VAL A 110 12.68 14.16 -13.81
N HIS A 111 13.97 14.01 -14.09
CA HIS A 111 14.97 13.80 -13.06
C HIS A 111 14.68 14.84 -11.99
N SER A 112 14.34 14.34 -10.80
CA SER A 112 14.08 15.16 -9.64
C SER A 112 15.17 16.22 -9.58
N ARG A 113 14.79 17.50 -9.70
CA ARG A 113 15.75 18.59 -9.48
C ARG A 113 16.15 18.67 -8.01
N TRP A 114 15.47 17.92 -7.14
CA TRP A 114 15.80 17.80 -5.73
C TRP A 114 16.94 16.81 -5.52
N ILE A 115 18.00 17.29 -4.87
CA ILE A 115 19.14 16.54 -4.38
C ILE A 115 18.96 16.42 -2.88
N LYS A 116 18.88 15.18 -2.37
CA LYS A 116 18.84 14.89 -0.94
C LYS A 116 20.25 14.57 -0.46
N HIS A 117 20.72 15.32 0.54
CA HIS A 117 21.95 15.04 1.27
C HIS A 117 21.59 14.71 2.72
N VAL A 118 22.17 13.64 3.26
CA VAL A 118 22.02 13.28 4.67
C VAL A 118 23.38 13.37 5.31
N ASP A 119 23.51 14.21 6.34
CA ASP A 119 24.75 14.31 7.09
C ASP A 119 25.02 12.98 7.81
N PRO A 120 26.17 12.32 7.56
CA PRO A 120 26.45 10.99 8.12
C PRO A 120 26.75 10.98 9.63
N ARG A 121 26.99 12.13 10.26
CA ARG A 121 27.23 12.27 11.70
C ARG A 121 25.98 12.68 12.47
N SER A 122 25.24 13.68 11.97
CA SER A 122 24.04 14.19 12.65
C SER A 122 22.74 13.52 12.20
N GLY A 123 22.71 12.95 10.99
CA GLY A 123 21.50 12.41 10.37
C GLY A 123 20.57 13.48 9.79
N GLU A 124 20.98 14.75 9.77
CA GLU A 124 20.17 15.85 9.23
C GLU A 124 19.99 15.71 7.72
N GLU A 125 18.76 15.96 7.25
CA GLU A 125 18.42 15.89 5.82
C GLU A 125 18.37 17.29 5.19
N HIS A 126 19.22 17.53 4.19
CA HIS A 126 19.23 18.76 3.39
C HIS A 126 18.68 18.49 1.99
N LEU A 127 17.80 19.38 1.51
CA LEU A 127 17.18 19.29 0.19
C LEU A 127 17.57 20.51 -0.66
N PHE A 128 18.28 20.26 -1.77
CA PHE A 128 18.71 21.29 -2.71
C PHE A 128 17.99 21.16 -4.03
N LYS A 129 17.61 22.27 -4.66
CA LYS A 129 17.00 22.28 -6.00
C LYS A 129 18.03 22.72 -7.04
N ARG A 130 18.36 21.87 -8.00
CA ARG A 130 19.15 22.23 -9.18
C ARG A 130 18.36 23.28 -9.98
N LYS A 131 18.96 24.44 -10.25
CA LYS A 131 18.34 25.47 -11.10
C LYS A 131 18.11 24.89 -12.49
#